data_AF-A0A2E9THQ4-F1
#
_entry.id   AF-A0A2E9THQ4-F1
#
_cell.length_a   1.000
_cell.length_b   1.000
_cell.length_c   1.000
_cell.angle_alpha   90.00
_cell.angle_beta   90.00
_cell.angle_gamma   90.00
#
_symmetry.space_group_name_H-M   'P 1'
#
loop_
_entity.id
_entity.type
_entity.pdbx_description
1 polymer ?
#
loop_
_entity_poly.entity_id
_entity_poly.type
_entity_poly.pdbx_seq_one_letter_code
_entity_poly.pdbx_strand_id
1 'polypeptide(L)'
;MILLQSFGSGLAQLFFPLAILFVFYFFIYRPDQKRKQKQSNFISSLKKGKKVVTMGGIHGKIVSIDGNEVTLDVDRGTKIKFDKNSISFEMSSQENN
;
A
#
# COMPACT_ATOMS: atom_id res chain seq x y z
N MET A 1 -8.81 -7.83 53.24
CA MET A 1 -8.49 -8.75 52.11
C MET A 1 -9.43 -8.66 50.89
N ILE A 2 -10.54 -7.89 50.93
CA ILE A 2 -11.46 -7.76 49.77
C ILE A 2 -10.99 -6.72 48.74
N LEU A 3 -10.23 -5.70 49.17
CA LEU A 3 -9.65 -4.69 48.25
C LEU A 3 -8.53 -5.23 47.36
N LEU A 4 -7.82 -6.28 47.78
CA LEU A 4 -6.74 -6.90 46.99
C LEU A 4 -7.27 -7.87 45.92
N GLN A 5 -8.42 -8.51 46.17
CA GLN A 5 -9.10 -9.31 45.14
C GLN A 5 -9.87 -8.44 44.13
N SER A 6 -10.39 -7.27 44.55
CA SER A 6 -10.95 -6.28 43.63
C SER A 6 -9.87 -5.67 42.72
N PHE A 7 -8.69 -5.33 43.24
CA PHE A 7 -7.57 -4.83 42.42
C PHE A 7 -7.01 -5.89 41.44
N GLY A 8 -6.87 -7.15 41.88
CA GLY A 8 -6.47 -8.25 40.99
C GLY A 8 -7.51 -8.55 39.90
N SER A 9 -8.80 -8.50 40.24
CA SER A 9 -9.90 -8.68 39.27
C SER A 9 -10.06 -7.49 38.34
N GLY A 10 -9.90 -6.25 38.83
CA GLY A 10 -10.03 -5.02 38.04
C GLY A 10 -8.89 -4.83 37.06
N LEU A 11 -7.65 -5.17 37.45
CA LEU A 11 -6.52 -5.19 36.52
C LEU A 11 -6.65 -6.32 35.50
N ALA A 12 -7.07 -7.52 35.89
CA ALA A 12 -7.34 -8.62 34.95
C ALA A 12 -8.49 -8.30 33.98
N GLN A 13 -9.52 -7.61 34.45
CA GLN A 13 -10.70 -7.20 33.67
C GLN A 13 -10.40 -6.02 32.74
N LEU A 14 -9.38 -5.20 33.03
CA LEU A 14 -8.81 -4.23 32.08
C LEU A 14 -7.79 -4.86 31.13
N PHE A 15 -7.05 -5.88 31.57
CA PHE A 15 -6.02 -6.53 30.75
C PHE A 15 -6.62 -7.27 29.56
N PHE A 16 -7.77 -7.93 29.74
CA PHE A 16 -8.46 -8.66 28.67
C PHE A 16 -8.89 -7.75 27.48
N PRO A 17 -9.62 -6.64 27.68
CA PRO A 17 -9.95 -5.73 26.58
C PRO A 17 -8.72 -5.02 26.00
N LEU A 18 -7.69 -4.72 26.82
CA LEU A 18 -6.46 -4.08 26.34
C LEU A 18 -5.65 -5.03 25.44
N ALA A 19 -5.56 -6.32 25.80
CA ALA A 19 -4.91 -7.35 25.00
C ALA A 19 -5.62 -7.55 23.66
N ILE A 20 -6.95 -7.57 23.65
CA ILE A 20 -7.76 -7.64 22.42
C ILE A 20 -7.50 -6.43 21.52
N LEU A 21 -7.51 -5.21 22.08
CA LEU A 21 -7.23 -3.99 21.32
C LEU A 21 -5.83 -4.03 20.70
N PHE A 22 -4.84 -4.54 21.44
CA PHE A 22 -3.46 -4.67 20.96
C PHE A 22 -3.34 -5.65 19.79
N VAL A 23 -4.05 -6.78 19.86
CA VAL A 23 -4.08 -7.78 18.77
C VAL A 23 -4.78 -7.21 17.53
N PHE A 24 -5.94 -6.55 17.68
CA PHE A 24 -6.65 -5.91 16.58
C PHE A 24 -5.82 -4.79 15.94
N TYR A 25 -5.14 -3.96 16.75
CA TYR A 25 -4.23 -2.93 16.26
C TYR A 25 -3.07 -3.53 15.47
N PHE A 26 -2.45 -4.60 15.96
CA PHE A 26 -1.37 -5.29 15.25
C PHE A 26 -1.84 -5.90 13.93
N PHE A 27 -3.04 -6.48 13.90
CA PHE A 27 -3.60 -7.11 12.70
C PHE A 27 -3.99 -6.10 11.62
N ILE A 28 -4.38 -4.87 11.98
CA ILE A 28 -4.72 -3.78 11.03
C ILE A 28 -3.46 -3.00 10.60
N TYR A 29 -2.52 -2.76 11.51
CA TYR A 29 -1.34 -1.95 11.22
C TYR A 29 -0.30 -2.69 10.36
N ARG A 30 -0.11 -3.99 10.58
CA ARG A 30 0.80 -4.84 9.80
C ARG A 30 0.46 -4.93 8.30
N PRO A 31 -0.81 -5.13 7.87
CA PRO A 31 -1.13 -5.19 6.45
C PRO A 31 -0.91 -3.85 5.74
N ASP A 32 -1.15 -2.71 6.41
CA ASP A 32 -0.96 -1.39 5.79
C ASP A 32 0.51 -1.11 5.45
N GLN A 33 1.42 -1.45 6.36
CA GLN A 33 2.87 -1.33 6.09
C GLN A 33 3.32 -2.19 4.90
N LYS A 34 2.80 -3.42 4.78
CA LYS A 34 3.15 -4.31 3.66
C LYS A 34 2.68 -3.75 2.32
N ARG A 35 1.51 -3.09 2.25
CA ARG A 35 1.00 -2.48 1.01
C ARG A 35 1.86 -1.28 0.59
N LYS A 36 2.21 -0.40 1.53
CA LYS A 36 3.09 0.76 1.28
C LYS A 36 4.48 0.34 0.80
N GLN A 37 5.06 -0.69 1.43
CA GLN A 37 6.36 -1.22 1.02
C GLN A 37 6.31 -1.83 -0.38
N LYS A 38 5.27 -2.61 -0.72
CA LYS A 38 5.09 -3.17 -2.07
C LYS A 38 4.97 -2.07 -3.14
N GLN A 39 4.19 -1.04 -2.87
CA GLN A 39 4.02 0.09 -3.79
C GLN A 39 5.33 0.85 -4.01
N SER A 40 6.08 1.14 -2.93
CA SER A 40 7.39 1.81 -3.03
C SER A 40 8.41 0.98 -3.82
N ASN A 41 8.46 -0.33 -3.56
CA ASN A 41 9.32 -1.25 -4.30
C ASN A 41 8.93 -1.34 -5.79
N PHE A 42 7.62 -1.34 -6.08
CA PHE A 42 7.13 -1.34 -7.45
C PHE A 42 7.53 -0.07 -8.20
N ILE A 43 7.31 1.11 -7.60
CA ILE A 43 7.70 2.40 -8.17
C ILE A 43 9.21 2.45 -8.47
N SER A 44 10.02 1.88 -7.58
CA SER A 44 11.48 1.78 -7.76
C SER A 44 11.87 0.78 -8.86
N SER A 45 11.04 -0.23 -9.11
CA SER A 45 11.25 -1.24 -10.16
C SER A 45 10.80 -0.79 -11.56
N LEU A 46 10.13 0.37 -11.66
CA LEU A 46 9.65 0.90 -12.93
C LEU A 46 10.82 1.20 -13.87
N LYS A 47 10.74 0.66 -15.09
CA LYS A 47 11.74 0.83 -16.14
C LYS A 47 11.06 1.24 -17.44
N LYS A 48 11.80 1.98 -18.28
CA LYS A 48 11.37 2.33 -19.63
C LYS A 48 11.02 1.05 -20.41
N GLY A 49 9.94 1.10 -21.17
CA GLY A 49 9.46 0.00 -22.01
C GLY A 49 8.48 -0.96 -21.33
N LYS A 50 8.21 -0.84 -20.03
CA LYS A 50 7.19 -1.65 -19.34
C LYS A 50 5.79 -1.10 -19.60
N LYS A 51 4.82 -2.01 -19.75
CA LYS A 51 3.38 -1.70 -19.71
C LYS A 51 2.94 -1.58 -18.26
N VAL A 52 2.15 -0.55 -17.97
CA VAL A 52 1.65 -0.25 -16.63
C VAL A 52 0.25 0.32 -16.72
N VAL A 53 -0.48 0.20 -15.61
CA VAL A 53 -1.82 0.75 -15.44
C VAL A 53 -1.79 1.82 -14.37
N THR A 54 -2.31 3.00 -14.69
CA THR A 54 -2.47 4.07 -13.70
C THR A 54 -3.64 3.77 -12.76
N MET A 55 -3.72 4.48 -11.63
CA MET A 55 -4.85 4.36 -10.69
C MET A 55 -6.21 4.68 -11.32
N GLY A 56 -6.25 5.40 -12.45
CA GLY A 56 -7.47 5.69 -13.21
C GLY A 56 -7.86 4.61 -14.23
N GLY A 57 -7.15 3.49 -14.29
CA GLY A 57 -7.40 2.43 -15.28
C GLY A 57 -6.84 2.75 -16.67
N ILE A 58 -5.90 3.70 -16.77
CA ILE A 58 -5.27 4.03 -18.05
C ILE A 58 -4.11 3.06 -18.27
N HIS A 59 -4.18 2.31 -19.35
CA HIS A 59 -3.14 1.37 -19.79
C HIS A 59 -2.15 2.12 -20.68
N GLY A 60 -0.86 1.97 -20.42
CA GLY A 60 0.16 2.62 -21.24
C GLY A 60 1.55 2.04 -21.06
N LYS A 61 2.47 2.44 -21.95
CA LYS A 61 3.87 2.02 -21.93
C LYS A 61 4.77 3.16 -21.45
N ILE A 62 5.69 2.87 -20.55
CA ILE A 62 6.65 3.86 -20.04
C ILE A 62 7.65 4.25 -21.15
N VAL A 63 7.69 5.53 -21.48
CA VAL A 63 8.60 6.11 -22.48
C VAL A 63 9.80 6.77 -21.80
N SER A 64 9.54 7.63 -20.81
CA SER A 64 10.58 8.29 -20.01
C SER A 64 10.22 8.24 -18.52
N ILE A 65 11.25 8.36 -17.70
CA ILE A 65 11.14 8.45 -16.25
C ILE A 65 12.07 9.59 -15.85
N ASP A 66 11.50 10.65 -15.27
CA ASP A 66 12.21 11.88 -14.95
C ASP A 66 11.94 12.22 -13.47
N GLY A 67 12.83 11.77 -12.59
CA GLY A 67 12.68 11.96 -11.14
C GLY A 67 11.39 11.32 -10.60
N ASN A 68 10.42 12.16 -10.22
CA ASN A 68 9.10 11.77 -9.71
C ASN A 68 8.02 11.65 -10.80
N GLU A 69 8.29 12.11 -12.02
CA GLU A 69 7.37 12.02 -13.14
C GLU A 69 7.67 10.80 -14.02
N VAL A 70 6.64 10.27 -14.67
CA VAL A 70 6.73 9.24 -15.68
C VAL A 70 5.93 9.68 -16.92
N THR A 71 6.50 9.48 -18.09
CA THR A 71 5.79 9.71 -19.35
C THR A 71 5.29 8.38 -19.89
N LEU A 72 3.97 8.24 -20.03
CA LEU A 72 3.30 7.06 -20.56
C LEU A 72 2.81 7.33 -21.99
N ASP A 73 3.01 6.35 -22.88
CA ASP A 73 2.36 6.27 -24.19
C ASP A 73 1.08 5.44 -24.04
N VAL A 74 -0.08 6.07 -24.20
CA VAL A 74 -1.39 5.45 -23.92
C VAL A 74 -2.00 4.88 -25.20
N ASP A 75 -2.03 5.67 -26.28
CA ASP A 75 -2.45 5.21 -27.61
C ASP A 75 -2.05 6.24 -28.68
N ARG A 76 -1.82 5.78 -29.93
CA ARG A 76 -1.56 6.62 -31.11
C ARG A 76 -0.44 7.66 -30.95
N GLY A 77 0.56 7.37 -30.12
CA GLY A 77 1.66 8.29 -29.83
C GLY A 77 1.31 9.42 -28.85
N THR A 78 0.15 9.32 -28.19
CA THR A 78 -0.26 10.25 -27.13
C THR A 78 0.60 10.02 -25.89
N LYS A 79 1.46 10.98 -25.61
CA LYS A 79 2.35 10.96 -24.44
C LYS A 79 1.75 11.82 -23.34
N ILE A 80 1.49 11.20 -22.19
CA ILE A 80 0.92 11.87 -21.02
C ILE A 80 1.88 11.70 -19.85
N LYS A 81 2.11 12.78 -19.13
CA LYS A 81 2.90 12.76 -17.89
C LYS A 81 2.00 12.43 -16.71
N PHE A 82 2.48 11.52 -15.88
CA PHE A 82 1.87 11.17 -14.60
C PHE A 82 2.92 11.20 -13.51
N ASP A 83 2.49 11.38 -12.26
CA ASP A 83 3.36 11.10 -11.13
C ASP A 83 3.61 9.60 -11.01
N LYS A 84 4.85 9.23 -10.62
CA LYS A 84 5.21 7.85 -10.30
C LYS A 84 4.26 7.21 -9.28
N ASN A 85 3.80 8.01 -8.32
CA ASN A 85 2.89 7.57 -7.27
C ASN A 85 1.50 7.21 -7.81
N SER A 86 1.14 7.68 -9.00
CA SER A 86 -0.15 7.40 -9.64
C SER A 86 -0.17 6.08 -10.43
N ILE A 87 0.94 5.34 -10.50
CA ILE A 87 0.96 4.01 -11.13
C ILE A 87 0.51 2.95 -10.11
N SER A 88 -0.52 2.18 -10.44
CA SER A 88 -1.04 1.15 -9.55
C SER A 88 -0.27 -0.17 -9.70
N PHE A 89 0.34 -0.65 -8.61
CA PHE A 89 0.95 -1.98 -8.57
C PHE A 89 -0.07 -3.11 -8.78
N GLU A 90 -1.22 -3.02 -8.09
CA GLU A 90 -2.27 -4.04 -8.14
C GLU A 90 -2.82 -4.18 -9.56
N MET A 91 -3.13 -3.05 -10.23
CA MET A 91 -3.68 -3.09 -11.60
C MET A 91 -2.61 -3.45 -12.64
N SER A 92 -1.37 -3.00 -12.48
CA SER A 92 -0.27 -3.39 -13.39
C SER A 92 0.11 -4.88 -13.28
N SER A 93 -0.13 -5.50 -12.12
CA SER A 93 0.09 -6.93 -11.89
C SER A 93 -1.05 -7.79 -12.47
N GLN A 94 -2.25 -7.23 -12.59
CA GLN A 94 -3.39 -7.90 -13.22
C GLN A 94 -3.30 -7.92 -14.74
N GLU A 95 -2.73 -6.89 -15.39
CA GLU A 95 -2.52 -6.90 -16.85
C GLU A 95 -1.46 -7.93 -17.32
N ASN A 96 -0.59 -8.40 -16.44
CA ASN A 96 0.44 -9.40 -16.76
C ASN A 96 0.05 -10.85 -16.38
N ASN A 97 -1.18 -11.09 -15.93
CA ASN A 97 -1.75 -12.45 -15.79
C ASN A 97 -2.77 -12.70 -16.90
#